data_AF-A0A949LFC8-F1
#
_entry.id   AF-A0A949LFC8-F1
#
_cell.length_a   1.000
_cell.length_b   1.000
_cell.length_c   1.000
_cell.angle_alpha   90.00
_cell.angle_beta   90.00
_cell.angle_gamma   90.00
#
_symmetry.space_group_name_H-M   'P 1'
#
loop_
_entity.id
_entity.type
_entity.pdbx_description
1 polymer ?
#
loop_
_entity_poly.entity_id
_entity_poly.type
_entity_poly.pdbx_seq_one_letter_code
_entity_poly.pdbx_strand_id
1 'polypeptide(L)'
;MRLLAFVCAACLAACPLRAEEPPAGAVPIGGRWFARQGDDKATYFFRDGERFVDLFSYHQRDSNNDGIDEVRLRHEPGYLVVESQGYPNHPTALFPNSGNPNSIRVQEFTFRLPLEPRRAEEITTLPMGPIGMALNGVVFFNPFEQGGMNAVEGYSEVWLDSCCGHPQQTGVYHYHKYPTCVKSPFPDDGHTHSPVIGFAFDGFPVHGPYESDGVMARDVEGERALDVCNGHEDPDRGYHYHVTPERFPYVIGGYRGVPEPTNNRGIARAGTGPIEDNARGESDLERVVNDVRPGSVSRGGRRTVSIVLDPRQATRGPVPVEKPSWVQIGPYEAVAVERAGNTVKAEFEIPEDAALGVLLDCHLEFDTGGRMRALKRNAVLRIVE
;
A
#
# COMPACT_ATOMS: atom_id res chain seq x y z
N MET A 1 29.19 -40.04 44.92
CA MET A 1 28.26 -38.89 44.93
C MET A 1 28.05 -38.39 43.51
N ARG A 2 26.98 -38.84 42.84
CA ARG A 2 26.41 -38.16 41.67
C ARG A 2 24.90 -38.37 41.75
N LEU A 3 24.19 -37.29 42.09
CA LEU A 3 22.74 -37.19 42.15
C LEU A 3 22.19 -37.29 40.72
N LEU A 4 21.28 -38.22 40.46
CA LEU A 4 20.35 -38.13 39.32
C LEU A 4 19.17 -37.25 39.76
N ALA A 5 19.05 -36.07 39.17
CA ALA A 5 17.86 -35.24 39.28
C ALA A 5 16.86 -35.66 38.18
N PHE A 6 15.69 -36.14 38.61
CA PHE A 6 14.50 -36.27 37.77
C PHE A 6 14.04 -34.87 37.35
N VAL A 7 14.06 -34.56 36.05
CA VAL A 7 13.35 -33.40 35.52
C VAL A 7 11.96 -33.85 35.12
N CYS A 8 10.97 -33.38 35.88
CA CYS A 8 9.56 -33.51 35.56
C CYS A 8 9.25 -32.64 34.35
N ALA A 9 8.85 -33.24 33.23
CA ALA A 9 8.36 -32.53 32.06
C ALA A 9 6.95 -31.99 32.37
N ALA A 10 6.87 -30.75 32.82
CA ALA A 10 5.61 -30.01 32.86
C ALA A 10 5.29 -29.53 31.44
N CYS A 11 4.28 -30.15 30.82
CA CYS A 11 3.62 -29.62 29.64
C CYS A 11 3.03 -28.24 29.97
N LEU A 12 3.69 -27.17 29.52
CA LEU A 12 3.08 -25.85 29.39
C LEU A 12 2.15 -25.90 28.18
N ALA A 13 0.90 -26.31 28.39
CA ALA A 13 -0.17 -26.01 27.46
C ALA A 13 -0.28 -24.48 27.37
N ALA A 14 0.07 -23.91 26.22
CA ALA A 14 -0.19 -22.51 25.93
C ALA A 14 -1.69 -22.26 26.10
N CYS A 15 -2.04 -21.45 27.10
CA CYS A 15 -3.40 -20.93 27.25
C CYS A 15 -3.68 -20.08 26.00
N PRO A 16 -4.78 -20.29 25.26
CA PRO A 16 -5.12 -19.40 24.17
C PRO A 16 -5.25 -17.99 24.75
N LEU A 17 -4.49 -17.04 24.19
CA LEU A 17 -4.60 -15.63 24.54
C LEU A 17 -6.08 -15.26 24.41
N ARG A 18 -6.66 -14.71 25.48
CA ARG A 18 -8.06 -14.29 25.48
C ARG A 18 -8.15 -13.09 24.52
N ALA A 19 -9.06 -13.17 23.54
CA ALA A 19 -9.34 -12.04 22.64
C ALA A 19 -9.49 -10.74 23.44
N GLU A 20 -8.88 -9.66 22.93
CA GLU A 20 -8.88 -8.36 23.60
C GLU A 20 -10.32 -7.89 23.83
N GLU A 21 -10.57 -7.22 24.96
CA GLU A 21 -11.88 -6.60 25.17
C GLU A 21 -11.99 -5.34 24.29
N PRO A 22 -13.19 -5.02 23.75
CA PRO A 22 -13.36 -3.81 22.96
C PRO A 22 -12.88 -2.57 23.72
N PRO A 23 -12.28 -1.58 23.04
CA PRO A 23 -11.84 -0.33 23.67
C PRO A 23 -12.96 0.29 24.51
N ALA A 24 -12.61 0.81 25.69
CA ALA A 24 -13.59 1.37 26.62
C ALA A 24 -14.49 2.41 25.94
N GLY A 25 -15.82 2.22 26.06
CA GLY A 25 -16.84 3.07 25.45
C GLY A 25 -17.14 2.80 23.98
N ALA A 26 -16.46 1.86 23.33
CA ALA A 26 -16.77 1.44 21.96
C ALA A 26 -17.96 0.47 21.94
N VAL A 27 -18.92 0.73 21.07
CA VAL A 27 -20.12 -0.10 20.86
C VAL A 27 -20.10 -0.75 19.49
N PRO A 28 -20.58 -2.00 19.32
CA PRO A 28 -20.63 -2.65 18.01
C PRO A 28 -21.60 -1.91 17.09
N ILE A 29 -21.21 -1.73 15.83
CA ILE A 29 -22.05 -1.11 14.78
C ILE A 29 -22.42 -2.07 13.65
N GLY A 30 -21.76 -3.23 13.57
CA GLY A 30 -22.02 -4.29 12.60
C GLY A 30 -20.75 -5.07 12.27
N GLY A 31 -20.87 -6.39 12.06
CA GLY A 31 -19.74 -7.27 11.74
C GLY A 31 -18.55 -7.11 12.69
N ARG A 32 -17.41 -6.68 12.15
CA ARG A 32 -16.15 -6.48 12.88
C ARG A 32 -15.94 -5.04 13.38
N TRP A 33 -16.93 -4.17 13.21
CA TRP A 33 -16.80 -2.74 13.48
C TRP A 33 -17.41 -2.31 14.80
N PHE A 34 -16.70 -1.41 15.47
CA PHE A 34 -17.11 -0.77 16.70
C PHE A 34 -16.91 0.74 16.56
N ALA A 35 -17.76 1.53 17.18
CA ALA A 35 -17.63 2.98 17.20
C ALA A 35 -17.66 3.49 18.63
N ARG A 36 -16.83 4.51 18.91
CA ARG A 36 -16.89 5.28 20.14
C ARG A 36 -17.19 6.72 19.80
N GLN A 37 -18.24 7.26 20.41
CA GLN A 37 -18.53 8.68 20.27
C GLN A 37 -17.44 9.50 20.99
N GLY A 38 -16.80 10.41 20.26
CA GLY A 38 -15.94 11.44 20.83
C GLY A 38 -16.66 12.79 20.89
N ASP A 39 -15.99 13.78 21.47
CA ASP A 39 -16.52 15.14 21.63
C ASP A 39 -16.75 15.82 20.26
N ASP A 40 -15.78 15.71 19.35
CA ASP A 40 -15.86 16.27 18.00
C ASP A 40 -16.20 15.24 16.92
N LYS A 41 -15.52 14.08 16.95
CA LYS A 41 -15.61 13.02 15.94
C LYS A 41 -15.73 11.65 16.61
N ALA A 42 -16.47 10.74 15.99
CA ALA A 42 -16.48 9.34 16.42
C ALA A 42 -15.19 8.64 15.99
N THR A 43 -14.64 7.79 16.87
CA THR A 43 -13.53 6.88 16.55
C THR A 43 -14.10 5.53 16.12
N TYR A 44 -13.60 4.98 15.02
CA TYR A 44 -14.01 3.69 14.49
C TYR A 44 -12.91 2.66 14.70
N PHE A 45 -13.27 1.56 15.35
CA PHE A 45 -12.39 0.44 15.60
C PHE A 45 -12.80 -0.75 14.74
N PHE A 46 -11.82 -1.40 14.13
CA PHE A 46 -11.99 -2.64 13.41
C PHE A 46 -11.37 -3.79 14.20
N ARG A 47 -12.09 -4.90 14.31
CA ARG A 47 -11.58 -6.13 14.93
C ARG A 47 -10.82 -6.98 13.90
N ASP A 48 -9.50 -6.90 13.95
CA ASP A 48 -8.57 -7.68 13.13
C ASP A 48 -7.97 -8.81 13.97
N GLY A 49 -8.48 -10.02 13.74
CA GLY A 49 -8.22 -11.17 14.60
C GLY A 49 -8.61 -10.92 16.07
N GLU A 50 -7.62 -11.02 16.95
CA GLU A 50 -7.80 -10.80 18.39
C GLU A 50 -7.72 -9.33 18.82
N ARG A 51 -7.33 -8.41 17.92
CA ARG A 51 -7.04 -7.00 18.25
C ARG A 51 -8.15 -6.05 17.79
N PHE A 52 -8.29 -4.95 18.52
CA PHE A 52 -9.10 -3.81 18.11
C PHE A 52 -8.21 -2.67 17.62
N VAL A 53 -8.42 -2.23 16.39
CA VAL A 53 -7.53 -1.29 15.72
C VAL A 53 -8.29 -0.02 15.32
N ASP A 54 -7.78 1.13 15.74
CA ASP A 54 -8.20 2.43 15.20
C ASP A 54 -7.51 2.67 13.86
N LEU A 55 -8.20 2.34 12.77
CA LEU A 55 -7.63 2.37 11.43
C LEU A 55 -7.50 3.78 10.86
N PHE A 56 -8.36 4.72 11.25
CA PHE A 56 -8.56 5.94 10.48
C PHE A 56 -8.16 7.22 11.20
N SER A 57 -8.07 7.27 12.53
CA SER A 57 -7.79 8.55 13.23
C SER A 57 -6.52 9.25 12.75
N TYR A 58 -5.47 8.49 12.38
CA TYR A 58 -4.26 9.07 11.78
C TYR A 58 -4.52 9.75 10.42
N HIS A 59 -5.48 9.22 9.66
CA HIS A 59 -5.83 9.66 8.30
C HIS A 59 -6.92 10.74 8.26
N GLN A 60 -7.50 11.11 9.41
CA GLN A 60 -8.44 12.24 9.52
C GLN A 60 -7.74 13.58 9.78
N ARG A 61 -6.48 13.70 9.35
CA ARG A 61 -5.74 14.96 9.34
C ARG A 61 -6.09 15.74 8.08
N ASP A 62 -5.78 17.03 8.08
CA ASP A 62 -5.79 17.93 6.92
C ASP A 62 -4.32 18.18 6.50
N SER A 63 -3.76 17.31 5.65
CA SER A 63 -2.34 17.42 5.27
C SER A 63 -2.10 18.44 4.17
N ASN A 64 -3.14 18.84 3.42
CA ASN A 64 -3.02 19.85 2.37
C ASN A 64 -3.35 21.28 2.86
N ASN A 65 -3.80 21.42 4.13
CA ASN A 65 -4.16 22.65 4.82
C ASN A 65 -5.30 23.44 4.15
N ASP A 66 -6.28 22.74 3.57
CA ASP A 66 -7.47 23.36 2.95
C ASP A 66 -8.67 23.52 3.90
N GLY A 67 -8.54 23.03 5.14
CA GLY A 67 -9.56 23.04 6.18
C GLY A 67 -10.49 21.83 6.17
N ILE A 68 -10.21 20.81 5.36
CA ILE A 68 -11.01 19.59 5.23
C ILE A 68 -10.13 18.37 5.53
N ASP A 69 -10.59 17.49 6.42
CA ASP A 69 -9.85 16.24 6.66
C ASP A 69 -9.83 15.34 5.41
N GLU A 70 -8.71 14.68 5.16
CA GLU A 70 -8.55 13.73 4.05
C GLU A 70 -9.59 12.61 4.06
N VAL A 71 -9.95 12.15 5.26
CA VAL A 71 -10.93 11.09 5.49
C VAL A 71 -11.91 11.53 6.58
N ARG A 72 -13.20 11.49 6.27
CA ARG A 72 -14.29 11.72 7.22
C ARG A 72 -15.20 10.51 7.25
N LEU A 73 -15.60 10.13 8.46
CA LEU A 73 -16.32 8.87 8.70
C LEU A 73 -17.63 9.11 9.39
N ARG A 74 -18.62 8.35 8.96
CA ARG A 74 -19.91 8.18 9.63
C ARG A 74 -20.40 6.76 9.39
N HIS A 75 -21.30 6.25 10.21
CA HIS A 75 -21.95 4.97 9.94
C HIS A 75 -23.46 5.14 9.72
N GLU A 76 -23.99 4.29 8.87
CA GLU A 76 -25.42 4.09 8.61
C GLU A 76 -25.75 2.61 8.89
N PRO A 77 -27.05 2.24 8.96
CA PRO A 77 -27.42 0.83 9.03
C PRO A 77 -26.74 0.02 7.93
N GLY A 78 -25.87 -0.91 8.33
CA GLY A 78 -25.15 -1.84 7.45
C GLY A 78 -23.89 -1.30 6.77
N TYR A 79 -23.55 -0.02 6.92
CA TYR A 79 -22.42 0.58 6.21
C TYR A 79 -21.58 1.53 7.07
N LEU A 80 -20.25 1.42 6.92
CA LEU A 80 -19.35 2.53 7.20
C LEU A 80 -19.29 3.41 5.95
N VAL A 81 -19.62 4.69 6.08
CA VAL A 81 -19.52 5.65 4.97
C VAL A 81 -18.26 6.48 5.16
N VAL A 82 -17.43 6.47 4.11
CA VAL A 82 -16.14 7.15 4.04
C VAL A 82 -16.23 8.26 3.01
N GLU A 83 -16.13 9.50 3.45
CA GLU A 83 -15.94 10.64 2.58
C GLU A 83 -14.44 10.93 2.48
N SER A 84 -13.91 11.05 1.26
CA SER A 84 -12.48 11.26 1.09
C SER A 84 -12.14 12.25 0.00
N GLN A 85 -11.08 13.02 0.26
CA GLN A 85 -10.45 13.88 -0.72
C GLN A 85 -9.63 13.11 -1.78
N GLY A 86 -9.31 11.83 -1.55
CA GLY A 86 -8.40 11.07 -2.41
C GLY A 86 -7.01 11.71 -2.57
N TYR A 87 -6.67 12.64 -1.67
CA TYR A 87 -5.41 13.36 -1.66
C TYR A 87 -4.41 12.59 -0.79
N PRO A 88 -3.19 12.30 -1.28
CA PRO A 88 -2.23 11.52 -0.52
C PRO A 88 -1.74 12.30 0.70
N ASN A 89 -1.82 11.68 1.88
CA ASN A 89 -1.32 12.22 3.15
C ASN A 89 0.15 11.83 3.44
N HIS A 90 0.91 11.55 2.37
CA HIS A 90 2.32 11.21 2.41
C HIS A 90 3.06 11.93 1.26
N PRO A 91 4.39 12.05 1.34
CA PRO A 91 5.17 12.64 0.25
C PRO A 91 4.98 11.87 -1.07
N THR A 92 4.91 12.60 -2.18
CA THR A 92 4.79 12.05 -3.55
C THR A 92 5.83 12.67 -4.46
N ALA A 93 6.03 12.10 -5.65
CA ALA A 93 6.81 12.76 -6.69
C ALA A 93 6.18 14.11 -7.10
N LEU A 94 7.00 15.05 -7.59
CA LEU A 94 6.51 16.35 -8.04
C LEU A 94 5.84 16.23 -9.41
N PHE A 95 4.52 16.04 -9.38
CA PHE A 95 3.69 16.00 -10.59
C PHE A 95 3.26 17.41 -11.03
N PRO A 96 3.36 17.78 -12.32
CA PRO A 96 3.77 16.95 -13.45
C PRO A 96 5.30 16.87 -13.59
N ASN A 97 5.82 15.70 -13.95
CA ASN A 97 7.23 15.45 -14.25
C ASN A 97 7.40 14.73 -15.59
N SER A 98 8.63 14.43 -16.02
CA SER A 98 8.90 13.78 -17.31
C SER A 98 8.30 12.38 -17.45
N GLY A 99 7.94 11.72 -16.36
CA GLY A 99 7.26 10.41 -16.35
C GLY A 99 5.75 10.53 -16.50
N ASN A 100 5.12 11.53 -15.86
CA ASN A 100 3.68 11.72 -15.87
C ASN A 100 3.30 13.22 -16.00
N PRO A 101 2.52 13.59 -17.03
CA PRO A 101 2.15 14.98 -17.31
C PRO A 101 0.96 15.51 -16.49
N ASN A 102 0.33 14.67 -15.66
CA ASN A 102 -0.85 15.05 -14.88
C ASN A 102 -0.46 15.67 -13.53
N SER A 103 -1.42 16.26 -12.83
CA SER A 103 -1.24 16.83 -11.49
C SER A 103 -2.25 16.23 -10.52
N ILE A 104 -1.86 16.05 -9.26
CA ILE A 104 -2.75 15.60 -8.19
C ILE A 104 -3.78 16.70 -7.89
N ARG A 105 -5.04 16.32 -7.72
CA ARG A 105 -6.14 17.22 -7.36
C ARG A 105 -6.99 16.59 -6.27
N VAL A 106 -7.54 17.43 -5.39
CA VAL A 106 -8.59 17.03 -4.45
C VAL A 106 -9.79 16.48 -5.22
N GLN A 107 -10.36 15.40 -4.70
CA GLN A 107 -11.56 14.72 -5.18
C GLN A 107 -12.67 14.82 -4.13
N GLU A 108 -13.88 14.40 -4.50
CA GLU A 108 -15.03 14.34 -3.60
C GLU A 108 -15.60 12.91 -3.62
N PHE A 109 -14.87 11.97 -3.04
CA PHE A 109 -15.31 10.59 -2.98
C PHE A 109 -16.26 10.35 -1.82
N THR A 110 -17.22 9.45 -2.04
CA THR A 110 -18.06 8.88 -1.00
C THR A 110 -18.16 7.39 -1.22
N PHE A 111 -17.59 6.61 -0.31
CA PHE A 111 -17.61 5.16 -0.34
C PHE A 111 -18.50 4.61 0.76
N ARG A 112 -19.25 3.56 0.44
CA ARG A 112 -20.04 2.77 1.38
C ARG A 112 -19.36 1.41 1.52
N LEU A 113 -18.76 1.17 2.69
CA LEU A 113 -18.14 -0.11 3.02
C LEU A 113 -19.15 -0.95 3.82
N PRO A 114 -19.56 -2.13 3.32
CA PRO A 114 -20.42 -3.03 4.09
C PRO A 114 -19.79 -3.37 5.44
N LEU A 115 -20.54 -3.19 6.54
CA LEU A 115 -20.07 -3.57 7.88
C LEU A 115 -19.98 -5.11 8.02
N GLU A 116 -20.80 -5.82 7.25
CA GLU A 116 -20.87 -7.28 7.17
C GLU A 116 -20.70 -7.73 5.72
N PRO A 117 -19.44 -7.80 5.21
CA PRO A 117 -19.19 -8.28 3.86
C PRO A 117 -19.67 -9.72 3.69
N ARG A 118 -20.29 -10.01 2.55
CA ARG A 118 -20.81 -11.33 2.21
C ARG A 118 -20.04 -11.89 1.02
N ARG A 119 -19.67 -13.17 1.09
CA ARG A 119 -19.12 -13.88 -0.07
C ARG A 119 -20.14 -13.91 -1.21
N ALA A 120 -19.66 -13.69 -2.43
CA ALA A 120 -20.43 -13.91 -3.64
C ALA A 120 -20.37 -15.40 -4.04
N GLU A 121 -21.40 -15.86 -4.75
CA GLU A 121 -21.44 -17.23 -5.31
C GLU A 121 -20.35 -17.42 -6.37
N GLU A 122 -20.12 -16.39 -7.18
CA GLU A 122 -19.09 -16.33 -8.20
C GLU A 122 -18.16 -15.15 -7.94
N ILE A 123 -16.91 -15.27 -8.39
CA ILE A 123 -15.98 -14.15 -8.40
C ILE A 123 -16.51 -13.08 -9.36
N THR A 124 -16.52 -11.82 -8.94
CA THR A 124 -16.81 -10.70 -9.83
C THR A 124 -15.50 -10.10 -10.33
N THR A 125 -15.35 -9.96 -11.65
CA THR A 125 -14.19 -9.28 -12.24
C THR A 125 -14.13 -7.82 -11.77
N LEU A 126 -12.95 -7.23 -11.77
CA LEU A 126 -12.77 -5.84 -11.38
C LEU A 126 -13.19 -4.90 -12.52
N PRO A 127 -13.89 -3.78 -12.24
CA PRO A 127 -14.06 -2.72 -13.22
C PRO A 127 -12.71 -2.03 -13.50
N MET A 128 -12.61 -1.33 -14.62
CA MET A 128 -11.52 -0.36 -14.79
C MET A 128 -11.66 0.79 -13.79
N GLY A 129 -10.54 1.35 -13.36
CA GLY A 129 -10.50 2.45 -12.39
C GLY A 129 -10.54 1.97 -10.93
N PRO A 130 -11.19 2.70 -10.01
CA PRO A 130 -11.18 2.39 -8.58
C PRO A 130 -11.81 1.03 -8.25
N ILE A 131 -11.11 0.22 -7.45
CA ILE A 131 -11.56 -1.12 -7.00
C ILE A 131 -11.66 -1.23 -5.47
N GLY A 132 -11.11 -0.26 -4.76
CA GLY A 132 -11.06 -0.20 -3.31
C GLY A 132 -10.42 1.11 -2.88
N MET A 133 -10.14 1.23 -1.59
CA MET A 133 -9.57 2.43 -1.01
C MET A 133 -8.60 2.08 0.13
N ALA A 134 -7.43 2.71 0.13
CA ALA A 134 -6.46 2.66 1.22
C ALA A 134 -6.96 3.45 2.44
N LEU A 135 -6.37 3.23 3.62
CA LEU A 135 -6.78 3.92 4.85
C LEU A 135 -6.64 5.44 4.80
N ASN A 136 -5.74 5.96 3.96
CA ASN A 136 -5.58 7.39 3.73
C ASN A 136 -6.60 8.01 2.76
N GLY A 137 -7.57 7.23 2.27
CA GLY A 137 -8.59 7.72 1.37
C GLY A 137 -8.22 7.71 -0.12
N VAL A 138 -6.96 7.44 -0.45
CA VAL A 138 -6.52 7.22 -1.83
C VAL A 138 -7.06 5.88 -2.33
N VAL A 139 -7.51 5.83 -3.58
CA VAL A 139 -8.13 4.65 -4.17
C VAL A 139 -7.11 3.65 -4.70
N PHE A 140 -7.40 2.36 -4.51
CA PHE A 140 -6.77 1.29 -5.27
C PHE A 140 -7.40 1.23 -6.64
N PHE A 141 -6.59 1.14 -7.68
CA PHE A 141 -7.05 0.95 -9.05
C PHE A 141 -6.86 -0.49 -9.50
N ASN A 142 -7.63 -0.85 -10.54
CA ASN A 142 -7.44 -2.08 -11.31
C ASN A 142 -5.94 -2.30 -11.65
N PRO A 143 -5.42 -3.53 -11.62
CA PRO A 143 -4.03 -3.79 -12.02
C PRO A 143 -3.73 -3.44 -13.50
N PHE A 144 -4.75 -3.12 -14.30
CA PHE A 144 -4.62 -2.59 -15.65
C PHE A 144 -4.86 -1.08 -15.75
N GLU A 145 -4.16 -0.46 -16.70
CA GLU A 145 -4.46 0.91 -17.13
C GLU A 145 -5.60 0.95 -18.17
N GLN A 146 -6.08 2.14 -18.53
CA GLN A 146 -7.28 2.33 -19.35
C GLN A 146 -7.27 1.59 -20.71
N GLY A 147 -6.11 1.43 -21.34
CA GLY A 147 -5.87 0.66 -22.57
C GLY A 147 -5.82 -0.86 -22.35
N GLY A 148 -5.98 -1.32 -21.11
CA GLY A 148 -6.03 -2.73 -20.73
C GLY A 148 -4.66 -3.37 -20.51
N MET A 149 -3.56 -2.62 -20.52
CA MET A 149 -2.23 -3.15 -20.26
C MET A 149 -1.92 -3.19 -18.76
N ASN A 150 -1.04 -4.12 -18.33
CA ASN A 150 -0.50 -4.15 -16.97
C ASN A 150 0.03 -2.77 -16.56
N ALA A 151 -0.51 -2.21 -15.47
CA ALA A 151 -0.20 -0.87 -15.00
C ALA A 151 1.14 -0.80 -14.23
N VAL A 152 1.63 -1.95 -13.77
CA VAL A 152 2.78 -2.08 -12.86
C VAL A 152 4.02 -2.61 -13.56
N GLU A 153 3.85 -3.40 -14.61
CA GLU A 153 4.94 -3.99 -15.40
C GLU A 153 4.82 -3.62 -16.88
N GLY A 154 5.96 -3.34 -17.51
CA GLY A 154 6.04 -3.01 -18.92
C GLY A 154 5.86 -1.53 -19.19
N TYR A 155 4.86 -1.17 -20.01
CA TYR A 155 4.72 0.18 -20.56
C TYR A 155 4.40 1.24 -19.49
N SER A 156 3.54 0.89 -18.53
CA SER A 156 2.86 1.87 -17.65
C SER A 156 3.61 2.16 -16.36
N GLU A 157 4.58 1.33 -16.00
CA GLU A 157 5.34 1.47 -14.76
C GLU A 157 6.12 2.80 -14.71
N VAL A 158 6.33 3.43 -15.87
CA VAL A 158 6.97 4.74 -16.00
C VAL A 158 6.16 5.90 -15.42
N TRP A 159 4.92 5.67 -14.97
CA TRP A 159 4.10 6.72 -14.34
C TRP A 159 4.13 6.70 -12.81
N LEU A 160 4.46 5.55 -12.21
CA LEU A 160 4.49 5.35 -10.76
C LEU A 160 5.59 6.16 -10.07
N ASP A 161 5.29 6.68 -8.87
CA ASP A 161 6.27 7.21 -7.94
C ASP A 161 6.80 6.13 -6.96
N SER A 162 7.68 6.53 -6.04
CA SER A 162 8.25 5.62 -5.03
C SER A 162 7.21 5.07 -4.04
N CYS A 163 6.04 5.71 -3.97
CA CYS A 163 4.91 5.30 -3.14
C CYS A 163 3.91 4.42 -3.89
N CYS A 164 4.29 3.95 -5.09
CA CYS A 164 3.53 3.02 -5.90
C CYS A 164 2.21 3.60 -6.46
N GLY A 165 2.11 4.92 -6.54
CA GLY A 165 0.94 5.62 -7.07
C GLY A 165 1.27 6.69 -8.10
N HIS A 166 0.23 7.23 -8.73
CA HIS A 166 0.34 8.37 -9.64
C HIS A 166 -1.02 9.04 -9.92
N PRO A 167 -1.05 10.31 -10.38
CA PRO A 167 -2.28 10.93 -10.84
C PRO A 167 -2.64 10.52 -12.28
N GLN A 168 -3.94 10.39 -12.55
CA GLN A 168 -4.49 10.37 -13.92
C GLN A 168 -4.92 11.77 -14.40
N GLN A 169 -5.46 11.86 -15.62
CA GLN A 169 -5.84 13.10 -16.31
C GLN A 169 -6.82 13.99 -15.53
N THR A 170 -7.70 13.41 -14.71
CA THR A 170 -8.64 14.17 -13.86
C THR A 170 -8.05 14.56 -12.50
N GLY A 171 -6.81 14.16 -12.22
CA GLY A 171 -6.07 14.44 -11.00
C GLY A 171 -6.30 13.46 -9.84
N VAL A 172 -7.04 12.38 -10.06
CA VAL A 172 -7.16 11.28 -9.09
C VAL A 172 -5.80 10.60 -8.94
N TYR A 173 -5.16 10.79 -7.79
CA TYR A 173 -4.02 9.97 -7.38
C TYR A 173 -4.52 8.60 -6.92
N HIS A 174 -3.83 7.53 -7.30
CA HIS A 174 -4.25 6.17 -7.04
C HIS A 174 -3.07 5.21 -7.01
N TYR A 175 -3.27 4.04 -6.39
CA TYR A 175 -2.26 2.98 -6.32
C TYR A 175 -2.64 1.81 -7.23
N HIS A 176 -1.64 1.26 -7.91
CA HIS A 176 -1.78 0.03 -8.70
C HIS A 176 -1.09 -1.20 -8.06
N LYS A 177 -0.19 -0.97 -7.10
CA LYS A 177 0.49 -2.02 -6.31
C LYS A 177 0.60 -1.59 -4.85
N TYR A 178 1.21 -2.44 -4.02
CA TYR A 178 1.35 -2.22 -2.58
C TYR A 178 1.84 -0.80 -2.24
N PRO A 179 1.01 0.06 -1.62
CA PRO A 179 1.38 1.42 -1.33
C PRO A 179 2.28 1.50 -0.09
N THR A 180 3.59 1.38 -0.30
CA THR A 180 4.60 1.36 0.78
C THR A 180 4.62 2.63 1.65
N CYS A 181 3.95 3.70 1.22
CA CYS A 181 3.84 4.97 1.95
C CYS A 181 2.53 5.12 2.74
N VAL A 182 1.56 4.23 2.57
CA VAL A 182 0.34 4.24 3.38
C VAL A 182 0.70 3.79 4.78
N LYS A 183 0.51 4.70 5.74
CA LYS A 183 0.62 4.37 7.15
C LYS A 183 -0.52 3.43 7.53
N SER A 184 -0.21 2.44 8.34
CA SER A 184 -1.19 1.71 9.11
C SER A 184 -0.95 2.01 10.61
N PRO A 185 -1.91 1.74 11.50
CA PRO A 185 -1.74 1.96 12.94
C PRO A 185 -0.57 1.18 13.55
N PHE A 186 -0.12 0.13 12.87
CA PHE A 186 1.06 -0.64 13.23
C PHE A 186 2.06 -0.70 12.07
N PRO A 187 3.36 -0.71 12.37
CA PRO A 187 4.36 -0.98 11.35
C PRO A 187 4.27 -2.43 10.89
N ASP A 188 4.43 -2.64 9.59
CA ASP A 188 4.50 -3.97 9.00
C ASP A 188 5.95 -4.47 9.01
N ASP A 189 6.41 -4.89 10.19
CA ASP A 189 7.78 -5.35 10.40
C ASP A 189 8.05 -6.76 9.84
N GLY A 190 7.05 -7.39 9.20
CA GLY A 190 7.16 -8.71 8.60
C GLY A 190 7.29 -9.86 9.60
N HIS A 191 7.12 -9.63 10.90
CA HIS A 191 7.17 -10.68 11.92
C HIS A 191 5.81 -11.28 12.27
N THR A 192 4.73 -10.59 11.90
CA THR A 192 3.35 -11.05 12.13
C THR A 192 2.51 -10.91 10.87
N HIS A 193 1.28 -11.42 10.92
CA HIS A 193 0.29 -11.12 9.89
C HIS A 193 0.21 -9.61 9.67
N SER A 194 0.32 -9.18 8.41
CA SER A 194 0.33 -7.77 8.06
C SER A 194 -0.92 -7.05 8.55
N PRO A 195 -0.83 -5.73 8.82
CA PRO A 195 -1.99 -4.92 9.17
C PRO A 195 -2.89 -4.65 7.97
N VAL A 196 -4.13 -4.25 8.25
CA VAL A 196 -5.05 -3.72 7.24
C VAL A 196 -4.50 -2.42 6.68
N ILE A 197 -4.43 -2.32 5.35
CA ILE A 197 -3.99 -1.11 4.62
C ILE A 197 -5.13 -0.45 3.85
N GLY A 198 -6.29 -1.08 3.78
CA GLY A 198 -7.49 -0.56 3.14
C GLY A 198 -8.60 -1.59 3.01
N PHE A 199 -9.61 -1.26 2.21
CA PHE A 199 -10.77 -2.12 1.96
C PHE A 199 -11.08 -2.18 0.47
N ALA A 200 -11.43 -3.37 -0.02
CA ALA A 200 -12.02 -3.55 -1.34
C ALA A 200 -13.49 -3.10 -1.33
N PHE A 201 -14.05 -2.77 -2.49
CA PHE A 201 -15.45 -2.31 -2.56
C PHE A 201 -16.51 -3.39 -2.30
N ASP A 202 -16.11 -4.64 -2.09
CA ASP A 202 -16.95 -5.71 -1.53
C ASP A 202 -16.94 -5.79 0.00
N GLY A 203 -16.22 -4.88 0.66
CA GLY A 203 -16.16 -4.72 2.11
C GLY A 203 -15.13 -5.58 2.83
N PHE A 204 -14.43 -6.48 2.12
CA PHE A 204 -13.36 -7.26 2.74
C PHE A 204 -12.08 -6.41 2.91
N PRO A 205 -11.36 -6.57 4.03
CA PRO A 205 -10.11 -5.85 4.27
C PRO A 205 -9.01 -6.31 3.31
N VAL A 206 -8.13 -5.38 2.97
CA VAL A 206 -6.89 -5.61 2.23
C VAL A 206 -5.73 -5.39 3.19
N HIS A 207 -4.93 -6.42 3.40
CA HIS A 207 -3.76 -6.42 4.27
C HIS A 207 -2.45 -6.25 3.48
N GLY A 208 -1.38 -5.93 4.21
CA GLY A 208 -0.01 -5.96 3.71
C GLY A 208 0.46 -7.38 3.29
N PRO A 209 1.73 -7.52 2.89
CA PRO A 209 2.21 -8.73 2.19
C PRO A 209 2.48 -9.96 3.06
N TYR A 210 2.52 -9.86 4.38
CA TYR A 210 2.93 -10.93 5.29
C TYR A 210 1.74 -11.69 5.89
N GLU A 211 1.88 -13.01 5.91
CA GLU A 211 0.99 -13.92 6.64
C GLU A 211 1.51 -14.17 8.06
N SER A 212 2.83 -14.29 8.21
CA SER A 212 3.52 -14.57 9.47
C SER A 212 5.01 -14.24 9.36
N ASP A 213 5.79 -14.54 10.41
CA ASP A 213 7.21 -14.22 10.52
C ASP A 213 8.05 -14.60 9.29
N GLY A 214 8.42 -13.60 8.50
CA GLY A 214 9.20 -13.74 7.27
C GLY A 214 8.48 -14.44 6.12
N VAL A 215 7.20 -14.79 6.27
CA VAL A 215 6.40 -15.50 5.26
C VAL A 215 5.43 -14.53 4.61
N MET A 216 5.66 -14.20 3.35
CA MET A 216 4.69 -13.44 2.58
C MET A 216 3.48 -14.32 2.22
N ALA A 217 2.29 -13.75 2.25
CA ALA A 217 1.04 -14.44 1.90
C ALA A 217 1.08 -15.02 0.48
N ARG A 218 1.80 -14.35 -0.45
CA ARG A 218 2.03 -14.87 -1.80
C ARG A 218 2.74 -16.22 -1.83
N ASP A 219 3.56 -16.53 -0.84
CA ASP A 219 4.39 -17.74 -0.80
C ASP A 219 3.75 -18.86 0.05
N VAL A 220 2.55 -18.64 0.60
CA VAL A 220 1.83 -19.65 1.37
C VAL A 220 1.25 -20.70 0.43
N GLU A 221 1.48 -21.98 0.75
CA GLU A 221 0.95 -23.13 0.02
C GLU A 221 -0.16 -23.85 0.81
N GLY A 222 -0.91 -24.72 0.13
CA GLY A 222 -1.93 -25.56 0.73
C GLY A 222 -3.27 -24.85 0.95
N GLU A 223 -3.98 -25.18 2.04
CA GLU A 223 -5.34 -24.70 2.29
C GLU A 223 -5.43 -23.19 2.56
N ARG A 224 -4.33 -22.55 2.95
CA ARG A 224 -4.22 -21.10 3.17
C ARG A 224 -3.50 -20.38 2.03
N ALA A 225 -3.25 -21.05 0.90
CA ALA A 225 -2.74 -20.36 -0.28
C ALA A 225 -3.72 -19.29 -0.74
N LEU A 226 -3.20 -18.15 -1.20
CA LEU A 226 -4.04 -17.11 -1.77
C LEU A 226 -4.81 -17.66 -2.97
N ASP A 227 -6.11 -17.36 -3.00
CA ASP A 227 -6.94 -17.58 -4.16
C ASP A 227 -6.56 -16.61 -5.29
N VAL A 228 -7.22 -16.79 -6.43
CA VAL A 228 -6.97 -16.01 -7.63
C VAL A 228 -7.32 -14.51 -7.48
N CYS A 229 -8.07 -14.15 -6.44
CA CYS A 229 -8.38 -12.76 -6.11
C CYS A 229 -7.33 -12.11 -5.18
N ASN A 230 -6.24 -12.81 -4.84
CA ASN A 230 -5.27 -12.47 -3.80
C ASN A 230 -5.83 -12.53 -2.37
N GLY A 231 -6.85 -13.35 -2.10
CA GLY A 231 -7.36 -13.50 -0.75
C GLY A 231 -7.40 -14.93 -0.26
N HIS A 232 -7.51 -15.09 1.05
CA HIS A 232 -7.71 -16.38 1.71
C HIS A 232 -8.51 -16.15 2.99
N GLU A 233 -8.73 -17.19 3.78
CA GLU A 233 -9.44 -17.06 5.05
C GLU A 233 -8.72 -17.77 6.19
N ASP A 234 -8.78 -17.16 7.36
CA ASP A 234 -8.37 -17.77 8.62
C ASP A 234 -9.51 -17.68 9.66
N PRO A 235 -9.49 -18.50 10.73
CA PRO A 235 -10.55 -18.51 11.74
C PRO A 235 -10.74 -17.20 12.51
N ASP A 236 -9.69 -16.37 12.60
CA ASP A 236 -9.66 -15.15 13.39
C ASP A 236 -10.14 -13.93 12.57
N ARG A 237 -9.75 -13.86 11.29
CA ARG A 237 -10.01 -12.75 10.35
C ARG A 237 -11.13 -13.02 9.36
N GLY A 238 -11.50 -14.28 9.18
CA GLY A 238 -12.36 -14.68 8.07
C GLY A 238 -11.67 -14.38 6.74
N TYR A 239 -12.45 -14.21 5.67
CA TYR A 239 -11.86 -13.90 4.37
C TYR A 239 -11.29 -12.47 4.32
N HIS A 240 -10.09 -12.35 3.76
CA HIS A 240 -9.39 -11.08 3.57
C HIS A 240 -8.41 -11.18 2.40
N TYR A 241 -8.00 -10.04 1.86
CA TYR A 241 -7.03 -9.96 0.77
C TYR A 241 -5.64 -9.61 1.29
N HIS A 242 -4.62 -9.99 0.55
CA HIS A 242 -3.25 -9.50 0.73
C HIS A 242 -2.76 -8.83 -0.54
N VAL A 243 -2.07 -7.70 -0.38
CA VAL A 243 -1.21 -7.20 -1.44
C VAL A 243 -0.06 -8.18 -1.69
N THR A 244 0.38 -8.26 -2.93
CA THR A 244 1.42 -9.18 -3.38
C THR A 244 2.49 -8.40 -4.14
N PRO A 245 3.49 -7.83 -3.45
CA PRO A 245 4.61 -7.16 -4.08
C PRO A 245 5.21 -8.05 -5.17
N GLU A 246 5.61 -7.46 -6.31
CA GLU A 246 6.26 -8.16 -7.44
C GLU A 246 5.47 -9.35 -8.02
N ARG A 247 4.18 -9.51 -7.69
CA ARG A 247 3.35 -10.58 -8.24
C ARG A 247 1.97 -10.04 -8.60
N PHE A 248 1.56 -10.23 -9.86
CA PHE A 248 0.19 -9.95 -10.28
C PHE A 248 -0.81 -10.75 -9.41
N PRO A 249 -1.98 -10.18 -9.04
CA PRO A 249 -2.53 -8.87 -9.40
C PRO A 249 -2.16 -7.70 -8.47
N TYR A 250 -1.10 -7.83 -7.66
CA TYR A 250 -0.51 -6.81 -6.77
C TYR A 250 -1.37 -6.33 -5.60
N VAL A 251 -2.64 -5.98 -5.84
CA VAL A 251 -3.63 -5.63 -4.81
C VAL A 251 -4.68 -6.73 -4.74
N ILE A 252 -5.67 -6.74 -5.66
CA ILE A 252 -6.67 -7.80 -5.78
C ILE A 252 -6.92 -8.16 -7.24
N GLY A 253 -7.35 -9.40 -7.51
CA GLY A 253 -7.63 -9.91 -8.86
C GLY A 253 -9.12 -10.00 -9.22
N GLY A 254 -9.99 -9.81 -8.23
CA GLY A 254 -11.43 -9.96 -8.36
C GLY A 254 -12.07 -9.73 -7.00
N TYR A 255 -13.39 -9.51 -7.00
CA TYR A 255 -14.16 -9.50 -5.77
C TYR A 255 -14.63 -10.91 -5.44
N ARG A 256 -14.22 -11.40 -4.26
CA ARG A 256 -14.76 -12.60 -3.64
C ARG A 256 -16.05 -12.32 -2.86
N GLY A 257 -16.27 -11.06 -2.48
CA GLY A 257 -17.51 -10.60 -1.87
C GLY A 257 -18.51 -10.03 -2.87
N VAL A 258 -19.66 -9.61 -2.35
CA VAL A 258 -20.66 -8.85 -3.10
C VAL A 258 -20.24 -7.37 -3.12
N PRO A 259 -19.79 -6.83 -4.26
CA PRO A 259 -19.34 -5.44 -4.34
C PRO A 259 -20.50 -4.46 -4.16
N GLU A 260 -20.25 -3.33 -3.51
CA GLU A 260 -21.19 -2.22 -3.34
C GLU A 260 -21.19 -1.33 -4.61
N PRO A 261 -22.22 -1.40 -5.47
CA PRO A 261 -22.17 -0.79 -6.79
C PRO A 261 -22.15 0.74 -6.78
N THR A 262 -22.56 1.37 -5.67
CA THR A 262 -22.49 2.82 -5.54
C THR A 262 -21.07 3.36 -5.44
N ASN A 263 -20.09 2.52 -5.04
CA ASN A 263 -18.68 2.91 -4.93
C ASN A 263 -18.01 3.10 -6.31
N ASN A 264 -18.47 2.35 -7.32
CA ASN A 264 -18.02 2.52 -8.69
C ASN A 264 -19.09 2.01 -9.67
N ARG A 265 -19.62 2.92 -10.52
CA ARG A 265 -20.64 2.57 -11.54
C ARG A 265 -20.17 1.54 -12.56
N GLY A 266 -18.85 1.40 -12.73
CA GLY A 266 -18.23 0.37 -13.58
C GLY A 266 -18.47 -1.05 -13.08
N ILE A 267 -18.71 -1.24 -11.77
CA ILE A 267 -18.98 -2.56 -11.16
C ILE A 267 -20.23 -3.19 -11.78
N ALA A 268 -21.26 -2.38 -12.09
CA ALA A 268 -22.49 -2.86 -12.73
C ALA A 268 -22.27 -3.42 -14.15
N ARG A 269 -21.09 -3.19 -14.74
CA ARG A 269 -20.69 -3.68 -16.06
C ARG A 269 -19.58 -4.73 -15.99
N ALA A 270 -19.12 -5.07 -14.80
CA ALA A 270 -18.11 -6.10 -14.62
C ALA A 270 -18.70 -7.49 -14.94
N GLY A 271 -17.87 -8.36 -15.53
CA GLY A 271 -18.20 -9.76 -15.77
C GLY A 271 -17.92 -10.66 -14.56
N THR A 272 -18.09 -11.96 -14.74
CA THR A 272 -17.77 -12.98 -13.73
C THR A 272 -16.41 -13.62 -13.99
N GLY A 273 -15.78 -14.12 -12.93
CA GLY A 273 -14.48 -14.77 -12.96
C GLY A 273 -13.31 -13.88 -12.51
N PRO A 274 -12.13 -14.47 -12.33
CA PRO A 274 -10.92 -13.75 -12.00
C PRO A 274 -10.26 -13.10 -13.21
N ILE A 275 -9.36 -12.16 -12.94
CA ILE A 275 -8.51 -11.52 -13.94
C ILE A 275 -7.21 -12.29 -14.14
N GLU A 276 -6.67 -12.30 -15.36
CA GLU A 276 -5.40 -12.94 -15.72
C GLU A 276 -4.36 -11.90 -16.12
N ASP A 277 -3.10 -12.11 -15.75
CA ASP A 277 -2.00 -11.22 -16.12
C ASP A 277 -1.82 -11.18 -17.64
N ASN A 278 -1.69 -9.98 -18.18
CA ASN A 278 -1.45 -9.73 -19.60
C ASN A 278 -0.18 -8.91 -19.86
N ALA A 279 0.72 -8.83 -18.87
CA ALA A 279 2.02 -8.18 -19.01
C ALA A 279 2.71 -8.61 -20.32
N ARG A 280 2.94 -7.64 -21.19
CA ARG A 280 3.57 -7.82 -22.51
C ARG A 280 4.39 -6.58 -22.84
N GLY A 281 5.50 -6.78 -23.54
CA GLY A 281 6.41 -5.70 -23.95
C GLY A 281 7.58 -5.50 -23.00
N GLU A 282 8.55 -4.68 -23.42
CA GLU A 282 9.67 -4.27 -22.57
C GLU A 282 9.28 -3.08 -21.69
N SER A 283 9.95 -2.95 -20.54
CA SER A 283 9.84 -1.79 -19.65
C SER A 283 10.12 -0.49 -20.39
N ASP A 284 9.24 0.50 -20.21
CA ASP A 284 9.42 1.86 -20.72
C ASP A 284 10.34 2.72 -19.81
N LEU A 285 10.81 2.14 -18.69
CA LEU A 285 11.77 2.79 -17.79
C LEU A 285 13.14 2.91 -18.44
N GLU A 286 13.67 4.12 -18.41
CA GLU A 286 15.06 4.34 -18.77
C GLU A 286 15.98 3.66 -17.76
N ARG A 287 16.93 2.84 -18.22
CA ARG A 287 17.90 2.14 -17.37
C ARG A 287 19.02 3.06 -16.86
N VAL A 288 18.72 4.34 -16.68
CA VAL A 288 19.67 5.38 -16.28
C VAL A 288 20.10 5.17 -14.83
N VAL A 289 19.20 4.82 -13.92
CA VAL A 289 19.59 4.42 -12.56
C VAL A 289 20.19 3.01 -12.65
N ASN A 290 21.48 2.93 -12.93
CA ASN A 290 22.19 1.68 -13.21
C ASN A 290 22.46 0.85 -11.96
N ASP A 291 22.59 1.47 -10.79
CA ASP A 291 22.75 0.73 -9.53
C ASP A 291 22.37 1.56 -8.31
N VAL A 292 22.03 0.89 -7.21
CA VAL A 292 21.73 1.50 -5.91
C VAL A 292 22.44 0.68 -4.83
N ARG A 293 23.36 1.31 -4.09
CA ARG A 293 24.26 0.63 -3.16
C ARG A 293 24.33 1.33 -1.79
N PRO A 294 24.22 0.60 -0.68
CA PRO A 294 23.90 -0.84 -0.60
C PRO A 294 22.46 -1.11 -1.05
N GLY A 295 22.18 -2.31 -1.54
CA GLY A 295 20.81 -2.76 -1.88
C GLY A 295 19.96 -3.14 -0.66
N SER A 296 20.52 -3.04 0.54
CA SER A 296 19.81 -3.19 1.79
C SER A 296 20.41 -2.28 2.86
N VAL A 297 19.55 -1.72 3.72
CA VAL A 297 19.98 -0.91 4.87
C VAL A 297 19.23 -1.34 6.13
N SER A 298 19.88 -1.27 7.27
CA SER A 298 19.23 -1.56 8.56
C SER A 298 18.28 -0.44 8.97
N ARG A 299 17.20 -0.78 9.67
CA ARG A 299 16.32 0.18 10.33
C ARG A 299 17.02 0.90 11.50
N GLY A 300 16.44 2.00 11.96
CA GLY A 300 16.96 2.77 13.10
C GLY A 300 18.17 3.66 12.78
N GLY A 301 17.89 4.89 12.34
CA GLY A 301 18.86 5.98 12.22
C GLY A 301 19.24 6.33 10.79
N ARG A 302 20.31 7.13 10.66
CA ARG A 302 20.72 7.68 9.36
C ARG A 302 21.45 6.63 8.51
N ARG A 303 21.10 6.54 7.23
CA ARG A 303 21.68 5.63 6.25
C ARG A 303 22.07 6.38 5.00
N THR A 304 23.18 6.00 4.40
CA THR A 304 23.66 6.58 3.15
C THR A 304 23.50 5.56 2.02
N VAL A 305 22.90 5.99 0.91
CA VAL A 305 22.77 5.19 -0.30
C VAL A 305 23.41 5.94 -1.46
N SER A 306 24.17 5.21 -2.28
CA SER A 306 24.78 5.68 -3.52
C SER A 306 23.99 5.17 -4.72
N ILE A 307 23.49 6.09 -5.53
CA ILE A 307 22.74 5.83 -6.75
C ILE A 307 23.67 6.13 -7.93
N VAL A 308 24.00 5.10 -8.69
CA VAL A 308 24.92 5.18 -9.83
C VAL A 308 24.10 5.36 -11.10
N LEU A 309 24.37 6.45 -11.82
CA LEU A 309 23.71 6.81 -13.06
C LEU A 309 24.54 6.35 -14.29
N ASP A 310 23.88 5.86 -15.33
CA ASP A 310 24.45 5.69 -16.67
C ASP A 310 23.71 6.58 -17.67
N PRO A 311 24.19 7.81 -17.92
CA PRO A 311 23.56 8.74 -18.85
C PRO A 311 23.44 8.21 -20.29
N ARG A 312 24.20 7.18 -20.68
CA ARG A 312 24.12 6.56 -22.02
C ARG A 312 22.83 5.78 -22.23
N GLN A 313 22.15 5.40 -21.14
CA GLN A 313 20.87 4.70 -21.15
C GLN A 313 19.67 5.67 -21.21
N ALA A 314 19.92 6.98 -21.29
CA ALA A 314 18.84 7.97 -21.33
C ALA A 314 18.24 8.05 -22.74
N THR A 315 16.94 7.78 -22.85
CA THR A 315 16.15 7.81 -24.09
C THR A 315 15.14 8.96 -24.12
N ARG A 316 14.83 9.57 -22.97
CA ARG A 316 13.81 10.64 -22.82
C ARG A 316 14.44 12.02 -22.60
N GLY A 317 15.71 12.19 -22.93
CA GLY A 317 16.46 13.44 -22.79
C GLY A 317 17.71 13.29 -21.92
N PRO A 318 18.60 14.30 -21.94
CA PRO A 318 19.85 14.25 -21.18
C PRO A 318 19.59 14.18 -19.68
N VAL A 319 20.46 13.46 -18.97
CA VAL A 319 20.52 13.51 -17.50
C VAL A 319 21.17 14.84 -17.12
N PRO A 320 20.53 15.68 -16.30
CA PRO A 320 21.14 16.94 -15.81
C PRO A 320 22.49 16.67 -15.16
N VAL A 321 23.38 17.66 -15.07
CA VAL A 321 24.72 17.49 -14.45
C VAL A 321 24.72 17.86 -12.97
N GLU A 322 23.76 18.68 -12.58
CA GLU A 322 23.47 19.18 -11.25
C GLU A 322 22.99 18.04 -10.35
N LYS A 323 23.07 18.23 -9.03
CA LYS A 323 22.47 17.26 -8.12
C LYS A 323 20.94 17.24 -8.27
N PRO A 324 20.27 16.09 -8.02
CA PRO A 324 18.82 16.06 -7.93
C PRO A 324 18.34 17.07 -6.87
N SER A 325 17.22 17.73 -7.14
CA SER A 325 16.54 18.57 -6.17
C SER A 325 15.81 17.74 -5.12
N TRP A 326 15.43 16.51 -5.47
CA TRP A 326 14.71 15.59 -4.60
C TRP A 326 15.07 14.14 -4.89
N VAL A 327 15.15 13.31 -3.85
CA VAL A 327 15.40 11.86 -3.93
C VAL A 327 14.52 11.17 -2.90
N GLN A 328 13.82 10.12 -3.33
CA GLN A 328 12.97 9.31 -2.46
C GLN A 328 13.17 7.82 -2.75
N ILE A 329 13.24 6.99 -1.70
CA ILE A 329 13.22 5.53 -1.82
C ILE A 329 12.10 4.99 -0.93
N GLY A 330 11.10 4.37 -1.54
CA GLY A 330 9.87 3.97 -0.84
C GLY A 330 9.27 5.15 -0.06
N PRO A 331 8.99 5.01 1.25
CA PRO A 331 8.46 6.10 2.08
C PRO A 331 9.51 7.11 2.56
N TYR A 332 10.80 6.93 2.23
CA TYR A 332 11.88 7.73 2.80
C TYR A 332 12.36 8.81 1.83
N GLU A 333 12.15 10.08 2.21
CA GLU A 333 12.76 11.22 1.54
C GLU A 333 14.20 11.43 2.02
N ALA A 334 15.09 11.79 1.10
CA ALA A 334 16.47 12.07 1.44
C ALA A 334 16.59 13.38 2.23
N VAL A 335 17.25 13.34 3.38
CA VAL A 335 17.55 14.52 4.21
C VAL A 335 18.78 15.29 3.71
N ALA A 336 19.65 14.62 2.94
CA ALA A 336 20.78 15.24 2.27
C ALA A 336 21.05 14.57 0.92
N VAL A 337 21.38 15.38 -0.09
CA VAL A 337 21.71 14.92 -1.44
C VAL A 337 22.96 15.63 -1.94
N GLU A 338 23.92 14.83 -2.37
CA GLU A 338 25.17 15.23 -3.01
C GLU A 338 25.34 14.51 -4.34
N ARG A 339 26.09 15.09 -5.26
CA ARG A 339 26.42 14.44 -6.54
C ARG A 339 27.88 14.66 -6.90
N ALA A 340 28.52 13.59 -7.32
CA ALA A 340 29.87 13.60 -7.91
C ALA A 340 29.85 12.81 -9.22
N GLY A 341 29.92 13.52 -10.34
CA GLY A 341 29.82 12.92 -11.68
C GLY A 341 28.52 12.12 -11.85
N ASN A 342 28.66 10.81 -12.06
CA ASN A 342 27.54 9.89 -12.25
C ASN A 342 27.03 9.24 -10.95
N THR A 343 27.54 9.64 -9.78
CA THR A 343 27.08 9.09 -8.50
C THR A 343 26.32 10.15 -7.72
N VAL A 344 25.08 9.85 -7.35
CA VAL A 344 24.28 10.61 -6.40
C VAL A 344 24.37 9.92 -5.04
N LYS A 345 24.80 10.63 -4.01
CA LYS A 345 24.83 10.15 -2.64
C LYS A 345 23.66 10.80 -1.89
N ALA A 346 22.76 9.98 -1.35
CA ALA A 346 21.60 10.41 -0.61
C ALA A 346 21.64 9.85 0.82
N GLU A 347 21.30 10.67 1.80
CA GLU A 347 21.15 10.26 3.19
C GLU A 347 19.67 10.21 3.56
N PHE A 348 19.26 9.14 4.23
CA PHE A 348 17.88 8.88 4.64
C PHE A 348 17.84 8.65 6.15
N GLU A 349 16.77 9.05 6.80
CA GLU A 349 16.47 8.66 8.18
C GLU A 349 15.50 7.49 8.14
N ILE A 350 15.99 6.30 8.51
CA ILE A 350 15.18 5.09 8.55
C ILE A 350 14.66 4.91 9.98
N PRO A 351 13.34 4.94 10.21
CA PRO A 351 12.76 4.74 11.53
C PRO A 351 13.11 3.36 12.12
N GLU A 352 13.08 3.23 13.45
CA GLU A 352 13.24 1.92 14.12
C GLU A 352 12.09 0.96 13.83
N ASP A 353 10.94 1.49 13.44
CA ASP A 353 9.73 0.75 13.11
C ASP A 353 9.53 0.63 11.59
N ALA A 354 10.57 0.83 10.79
CA ALA A 354 10.51 0.67 9.34
C ALA A 354 10.05 -0.76 8.93
N ALA A 355 9.17 -0.82 7.92
CA ALA A 355 8.69 -2.09 7.37
C ALA A 355 9.83 -2.88 6.73
N LEU A 356 9.89 -4.19 7.01
CA LEU A 356 11.00 -5.05 6.61
C LEU A 356 10.73 -5.80 5.30
N GLY A 357 11.82 -6.18 4.63
CA GLY A 357 11.84 -7.23 3.59
C GLY A 357 11.25 -6.88 2.22
N VAL A 358 10.36 -5.88 2.13
CA VAL A 358 9.80 -5.41 0.86
C VAL A 358 10.84 -4.59 0.08
N LEU A 359 10.97 -4.87 -1.22
CA LEU A 359 11.80 -4.06 -2.12
C LEU A 359 11.10 -2.73 -2.43
N LEU A 360 11.85 -1.65 -2.25
CA LEU A 360 11.41 -0.27 -2.41
C LEU A 360 11.90 0.31 -3.74
N ASP A 361 11.05 1.13 -4.35
CA ASP A 361 11.35 1.86 -5.58
C ASP A 361 12.13 3.13 -5.28
N CYS A 362 13.03 3.52 -6.18
CA CYS A 362 13.85 4.72 -6.09
C CYS A 362 13.45 5.73 -7.16
N HIS A 363 13.35 6.98 -6.74
CA HIS A 363 12.99 8.12 -7.58
C HIS A 363 13.95 9.28 -7.31
N LEU A 364 14.44 9.89 -8.38
CA LEU A 364 15.24 11.11 -8.36
C LEU A 364 14.56 12.14 -9.24
N GLU A 365 14.42 13.36 -8.74
CA GLU A 365 13.90 14.47 -9.53
C GLU A 365 14.93 15.60 -9.62
N PHE A 366 15.06 16.13 -10.83
CA PHE A 366 15.94 17.25 -11.16
C PHE A 366 15.09 18.41 -11.65
N ASP A 367 15.22 19.54 -10.98
CA ASP A 367 14.72 20.82 -11.48
C ASP A 367 15.57 21.26 -12.68
N THR A 368 14.91 21.48 -13.81
CA THR A 368 15.55 21.92 -15.06
C THR A 368 15.17 23.36 -15.44
N GLY A 369 14.50 24.09 -14.55
CA GLY A 369 13.90 25.40 -14.84
C GLY A 369 12.67 25.34 -15.77
N GLY A 370 12.20 24.13 -16.07
CA GLY A 370 11.04 23.84 -16.92
C GLY A 370 10.22 22.69 -16.34
N ARG A 371 10.18 21.55 -17.05
CA ARG A 371 9.51 20.33 -16.56
C ARG A 371 10.49 19.52 -15.69
N MET A 372 10.03 19.06 -14.52
CA MET A 372 10.82 18.19 -13.65
C MET A 372 11.30 16.96 -14.41
N ARG A 373 12.60 16.69 -14.37
CA ARG A 373 13.19 15.47 -14.95
C ARG A 373 13.21 14.39 -13.87
N ALA A 374 12.37 13.38 -14.04
CA ALA A 374 12.28 12.22 -13.17
C ALA A 374 13.13 11.06 -13.72
N LEU A 375 13.96 10.47 -12.87
CA LEU A 375 14.66 9.21 -13.10
C LEU A 375 14.27 8.22 -12.02
N LYS A 376 14.13 6.96 -12.37
CA LYS A 376 13.64 5.97 -11.43
C LYS A 376 14.09 4.55 -11.73
N ARG A 377 14.00 3.72 -10.70
CA ARG A 377 14.17 2.27 -10.80
C ARG A 377 13.39 1.58 -9.70
N ASN A 378 12.71 0.53 -10.10
CA ASN A 378 11.89 -0.27 -9.20
C ASN A 378 12.71 -1.31 -8.46
N ALA A 379 12.25 -1.67 -7.27
CA ALA A 379 12.75 -2.79 -6.46
C ALA A 379 14.27 -2.79 -6.22
N VAL A 380 14.82 -1.68 -5.69
CA VAL A 380 16.27 -1.47 -5.57
C VAL A 380 16.85 -1.56 -4.16
N LEU A 381 16.01 -1.32 -3.14
CA LEU A 381 16.46 -1.23 -1.75
C LEU A 381 15.46 -1.98 -0.85
N ARG A 382 15.94 -2.79 0.08
CA ARG A 382 15.11 -3.32 1.17
C ARG A 382 15.59 -2.83 2.53
N ILE A 383 14.66 -2.72 3.46
CA ILE A 383 15.01 -2.52 4.87
C ILE A 383 15.19 -3.89 5.53
N VAL A 384 16.22 -3.99 6.36
CA VAL A 384 16.54 -5.16 7.19
C VAL A 384 16.70 -4.71 8.65
N GLU A 385 16.90 -5.66 9.55
CA GLU A 385 17.25 -5.38 10.95
C GLU A 385 18.52 -4.54 11.11
#